data_AF-A0A0A1DHG4-F1
#
_entry.id   AF-A0A0A1DHG4-F1
#
_cell.length_a   1.000
_cell.length_b   1.000
_cell.length_c   1.000
_cell.angle_alpha   90.00
_cell.angle_beta   90.00
_cell.angle_gamma   90.00
#
_symmetry.space_group_name_H-M   'P 1'
#
loop_
_entity.id
_entity.type
_entity.pdbx_description
1 polymer ?
#
loop_
_entity_poly.entity_id
_entity_poly.type
_entity_poly.pdbx_seq_one_letter_code
_entity_poly.pdbx_strand_id
1 'polypeptide(L)'
;MKVLLLSTTSRMSRAWLAEALEPLADRDLDLALAVLRRPAEPLPVRRCLVLGASLRPRRQVVEARTQGGPRPAPAGRRRKMLRKLDRRLLKVAPDKYGADNSLLFAAGAIWSPQLREEFRGADLVICLDLATTWAGWHLARRIEGPEVVFSVAGAVRKLAELEAAA
;
A
#
# COMPACT_ATOMS: atom_id res chain seq x y z
N MET A 1 16.61 7.73 -0.76
CA MET A 1 15.68 7.38 -1.87
C MET A 1 14.26 7.25 -1.33
N LYS A 2 13.23 7.74 -2.04
CA LYS A 2 11.81 7.68 -1.60
C LYS A 2 11.19 6.33 -1.94
N VAL A 3 10.72 5.62 -0.91
CA VAL A 3 10.12 4.30 -1.06
C VAL A 3 8.69 4.30 -0.51
N LEU A 4 7.74 3.86 -1.33
CA LEU A 4 6.36 3.64 -0.90
C LEU A 4 6.12 2.15 -0.65
N LEU A 5 5.84 1.82 0.60
CA LEU A 5 5.45 0.48 1.03
C LEU A 5 3.93 0.32 0.90
N LEU A 6 3.49 -0.80 0.36
CA LEU A 6 2.07 -1.17 0.30
C LEU A 6 1.84 -2.38 1.21
N SER A 7 0.84 -2.30 2.10
CA SER A 7 0.35 -3.49 2.81
C SER A 7 -1.16 -3.52 3.06
N THR A 8 -1.75 -4.71 3.04
CA THR A 8 -3.11 -4.99 3.49
C THR A 8 -3.16 -5.65 4.87
N THR A 9 -2.01 -5.92 5.50
CA THR A 9 -1.95 -6.62 6.78
C THR A 9 -2.69 -5.85 7.88
N SER A 10 -3.38 -6.60 8.73
CA SER A 10 -4.09 -6.05 9.89
C SER A 10 -3.24 -6.06 11.17
N ARG A 11 -2.13 -6.81 11.17
CA ARG A 11 -1.22 -6.97 12.31
C ARG A 11 0.10 -6.30 11.98
N MET A 12 0.08 -4.98 11.90
CA MET A 12 1.28 -4.21 11.59
C MET A 12 1.85 -3.60 12.86
N SER A 13 3.05 -4.05 13.20
CA SER A 13 3.85 -3.58 14.34
C SER A 13 5.23 -3.11 13.85
N ARG A 14 5.97 -2.39 14.69
CA ARG A 14 7.36 -2.01 14.49
C ARG A 14 8.23 -3.23 14.25
N ALA A 15 8.07 -4.27 15.07
CA ALA A 15 8.84 -5.50 14.96
C ALA A 15 8.59 -6.21 13.62
N TRP A 16 7.32 -6.32 13.21
CA TRP A 16 6.97 -6.90 11.92
C TRP A 16 7.56 -6.10 10.76
N LEU A 17 7.50 -4.76 10.82
CA LEU A 17 8.04 -3.91 9.76
C LEU A 17 9.57 -3.99 9.70
N ALA A 18 10.24 -4.03 10.85
CA ALA A 18 11.69 -4.21 10.93
C ALA A 18 12.12 -5.56 10.36
N GLU A 19 11.41 -6.64 10.68
CA GLU A 19 11.64 -7.98 10.11
C GLU A 19 11.42 -7.99 8.59
N ALA A 20 10.31 -7.40 8.13
CA ALA A 20 9.99 -7.34 6.70
C ALA A 20 11.01 -6.51 5.90
N LEU A 21 11.65 -5.53 6.52
CA LEU A 21 12.62 -4.63 5.88
C LEU A 21 14.07 -4.91 6.28
N GLU A 22 14.33 -5.98 7.04
CA GLU A 22 15.69 -6.35 7.47
C GLU A 22 16.69 -6.40 6.30
N PRO A 23 16.33 -6.94 5.12
CA PRO A 23 17.24 -6.96 3.96
C PRO A 23 17.57 -5.57 3.38
N LEU A 24 16.88 -4.52 3.84
CA LEU A 24 17.02 -3.14 3.41
C LEU A 24 17.51 -2.23 4.55
N ALA A 25 17.86 -2.78 5.72
CA ALA A 25 18.13 -2.01 6.93
C ALA A 25 19.32 -1.05 6.81
N ASP A 26 20.36 -1.44 6.06
CA ASP A 26 21.58 -0.65 5.89
C ASP A 26 21.43 0.50 4.87
N ARG A 27 20.23 0.69 4.29
CA ARG A 27 19.98 1.66 3.23
C ARG A 27 19.27 2.90 3.77
N ASP A 28 19.70 4.07 3.32
CA ASP A 28 19.05 5.34 3.66
C ASP A 28 17.77 5.56 2.82
N LEU A 29 16.66 5.00 3.32
CA LEU A 29 15.36 5.00 2.66
C LEU A 29 14.37 5.95 3.35
N ASP A 30 13.80 6.88 2.58
CA ASP A 30 12.67 7.70 3.01
C ASP A 30 11.37 6.91 2.81
N LEU A 31 10.94 6.21 3.86
CA LEU A 31 9.82 5.27 3.82
C LEU A 31 8.48 5.98 4.03
N ALA A 32 7.57 5.84 3.07
CA ALA A 32 6.13 6.07 3.25
C ALA A 32 5.39 4.73 3.21
N LEU A 33 4.25 4.64 3.88
CA LEU A 33 3.48 3.40 4.00
C LEU A 33 2.00 3.65 3.72
N ALA A 34 1.42 2.87 2.81
CA ALA A 34 0.00 2.88 2.51
C ALA A 34 -0.68 1.58 2.93
N VAL A 35 -1.75 1.70 3.72
CA VAL A 35 -2.44 0.55 4.33
C VAL A 35 -3.95 0.67 4.41
N LEU A 36 -4.66 -0.47 4.44
CA LEU A 36 -6.12 -0.51 4.62
C LEU A 36 -6.58 -0.27 6.06
N ARG A 37 -5.69 -0.45 7.03
CA ARG A 37 -6.00 -0.36 8.45
C ARG A 37 -4.95 0.47 9.14
N ARG A 38 -5.40 1.29 10.09
CA ARG A 38 -4.49 2.07 10.91
C ARG A 38 -3.61 1.10 11.72
N PRO A 39 -2.28 1.29 11.74
CA PRO A 39 -1.40 0.53 12.64
C PRO A 39 -1.84 0.71 14.10
N ALA A 40 -1.63 -0.31 14.92
CA ALA A 40 -1.95 -0.24 16.35
C ALA A 40 -0.98 0.67 17.12
N GLU A 41 0.21 0.90 16.56
CA GLU A 41 1.29 1.64 17.18
C GLU A 41 2.04 2.49 16.15
N PRO A 42 2.92 3.40 16.59
CA PRO A 42 3.77 4.11 15.66
C PRO A 42 4.72 3.25 14.87
N LEU A 43 4.80 3.50 13.56
CA LEU A 43 5.76 2.85 12.68
C LEU A 43 6.86 3.85 12.29
N PRO A 44 8.11 3.39 12.11
CA PRO A 44 9.25 4.22 11.71
C PRO A 44 9.19 4.58 10.20
N VAL A 45 8.14 5.30 9.80
CA VAL A 45 7.91 5.76 8.43
C VAL A 45 7.60 7.25 8.44
N ARG A 46 8.05 7.99 7.43
CA ARG A 46 7.78 9.43 7.28
C ARG A 46 6.27 9.71 7.24
N ARG A 47 5.51 8.87 6.53
CA ARG A 47 4.06 8.99 6.42
C ARG A 47 3.37 7.63 6.45
N CYS A 48 2.25 7.55 7.16
CA CYS A 48 1.35 6.41 7.16
C CYS A 48 -0.03 6.81 6.62
N LEU A 49 -0.32 6.41 5.39
CA LEU A 49 -1.51 6.70 4.61
C LEU A 49 -2.54 5.59 4.79
N VAL A 50 -3.66 5.88 5.48
CA VAL A 50 -4.69 4.88 5.77
C VAL A 50 -5.90 4.99 4.84
N LEU A 51 -6.07 3.96 4.00
CA LEU A 51 -7.21 3.75 3.12
C LEU A 51 -8.39 3.18 3.95
N GLY A 52 -9.25 4.05 4.45
CA GLY A 52 -10.35 3.64 5.33
C GLY A 52 -11.35 2.67 4.68
N ALA A 53 -11.93 1.76 5.48
CA ALA A 53 -12.92 0.74 5.05
C ALA A 53 -14.21 1.30 4.41
N SER A 54 -14.46 2.60 4.53
CA SER A 54 -15.47 3.32 3.77
C SER A 54 -14.79 4.03 2.61
N LEU A 55 -14.32 3.23 1.65
CA LEU A 55 -13.87 3.67 0.34
C LEU A 55 -15.02 4.36 -0.36
N ARG A 56 -15.19 5.65 -0.07
CA ARG A 56 -15.97 6.54 -0.89
C ARG A 56 -14.98 7.14 -1.88
N PRO A 57 -15.23 7.03 -3.20
CA PRO A 57 -14.47 7.80 -4.17
C PRO A 57 -14.39 9.25 -3.68
N ARG A 58 -13.19 9.83 -3.62
CA ARG A 58 -12.91 11.21 -3.16
C ARG A 58 -12.84 11.47 -1.65
N ARG A 59 -12.95 10.46 -0.77
CA ARG A 59 -12.64 10.69 0.65
C ARG A 59 -11.13 10.84 0.82
N GLN A 60 -10.68 11.91 1.49
CA GLN A 60 -9.27 12.10 1.81
C GLN A 60 -8.74 10.90 2.59
N VAL A 61 -7.57 10.42 2.18
CA VAL A 61 -6.79 9.48 2.97
C VAL A 61 -6.37 10.19 4.24
N VAL A 62 -6.52 9.49 5.35
CA VAL A 62 -6.15 10.05 6.64
C VAL A 62 -4.67 9.74 6.86
N GLU A 63 -3.88 10.80 6.97
CA GLU A 63 -2.54 10.68 7.54
C GLU A 63 -2.72 10.38 9.03
N ALA A 64 -2.43 9.13 9.40
CA ALA A 64 -2.58 8.72 10.77
C ALA A 64 -1.33 9.16 11.55
N ARG A 65 -1.45 10.24 12.35
CA ARG A 65 -0.52 10.45 13.45
C ARG A 65 -0.59 9.22 14.33
N THR A 66 0.55 8.63 14.57
CA THR A 66 0.72 7.28 15.10
C THR A 66 0.47 7.18 16.61
N GLN A 67 -0.32 8.08 17.19
CA GLN A 67 -0.77 7.96 18.57
C GLN A 67 -2.30 8.02 18.63
N GLY A 68 -2.87 7.10 19.39
CA GLY A 68 -4.28 7.13 19.80
C GLY A 68 -5.04 5.85 19.50
N GLY A 69 -5.01 4.96 20.50
CA GLY A 69 -6.07 4.07 20.98
C GLY A 69 -6.75 3.08 20.01
N PRO A 70 -7.24 1.94 20.51
CA PRO A 70 -8.02 1.00 19.71
C PRO A 70 -9.32 1.68 19.25
N ARG A 71 -9.54 1.74 17.93
CA ARG A 71 -10.82 2.18 17.34
C ARG A 71 -11.63 0.94 16.96
N PRO A 72 -12.97 0.95 17.15
CA PRO A 72 -13.79 -0.22 16.81
C PRO A 72 -13.64 -0.60 15.34
N ALA A 73 -13.56 -1.90 15.08
CA ALA A 73 -13.60 -2.43 13.73
C ALA A 73 -14.90 -1.97 13.04
N PRO A 74 -14.86 -1.47 11.79
CA PRO A 74 -16.06 -1.04 11.11
C PRO A 74 -17.01 -2.22 10.92
N ALA A 75 -18.22 -2.09 11.46
CA ALA A 75 -19.26 -3.10 11.43
C ALA A 75 -19.62 -3.49 9.98
N GLY A 76 -19.67 -4.80 9.75
CA GLY A 76 -19.92 -5.40 8.45
C GLY A 76 -21.28 -5.03 7.88
N ARG A 77 -21.31 -4.18 6.85
CA ARG A 77 -22.41 -4.09 5.86
C ARG A 77 -21.98 -3.22 4.67
N ARG A 78 -20.93 -3.61 3.93
CA ARG A 78 -20.53 -2.86 2.70
C ARG A 78 -19.79 -3.65 1.62
N ARG A 79 -19.81 -4.99 1.68
CA ARG A 79 -19.17 -5.87 0.67
C ARG A 79 -19.84 -5.85 -0.71
N LYS A 80 -21.17 -5.62 -0.80
CA LYS A 80 -21.93 -5.75 -2.07
C LYS A 80 -21.75 -4.58 -3.05
N MET A 81 -21.55 -3.36 -2.55
CA MET A 81 -21.41 -2.16 -3.41
C MET A 81 -20.04 -2.09 -4.08
N LEU A 82 -19.00 -2.55 -3.36
CA LEU A 82 -17.64 -2.63 -3.85
C LEU A 82 -17.48 -3.69 -4.95
N ARG A 83 -18.13 -4.86 -4.81
CA ARG A 83 -18.20 -5.89 -5.88
C ARG A 83 -18.88 -5.40 -7.18
N LYS A 84 -19.76 -4.40 -7.11
CA LYS A 84 -20.37 -3.79 -8.30
C LYS A 84 -19.45 -2.76 -8.98
N LEU A 85 -18.68 -2.00 -8.20
CA LEU A 85 -17.63 -1.11 -8.73
C LEU A 85 -16.46 -1.90 -9.33
N ASP A 86 -16.12 -3.03 -8.71
CA ASP A 86 -15.14 -4.03 -9.14
C ASP A 86 -15.39 -4.51 -10.58
N ARG A 87 -16.59 -5.01 -10.90
CA ARG A 87 -16.97 -5.42 -12.27
C ARG A 87 -16.89 -4.31 -13.32
N ARG A 88 -17.05 -3.04 -12.92
CA ARG A 88 -17.05 -1.91 -13.85
C ARG A 88 -15.65 -1.34 -14.09
N LEU A 89 -14.78 -1.36 -13.09
CA LEU A 89 -13.44 -0.78 -13.19
C LEU A 89 -12.40 -1.77 -13.74
N LEU A 90 -12.64 -3.08 -13.56
CA LEU A 90 -11.64 -4.11 -13.82
C LEU A 90 -12.29 -5.39 -14.38
N LYS A 91 -12.60 -5.38 -15.69
CA LYS A 91 -13.09 -6.56 -16.43
C LYS A 91 -12.11 -7.76 -16.50
N VAL A 92 -10.98 -7.73 -15.79
CA VAL A 92 -9.81 -8.60 -16.05
C VAL A 92 -9.17 -9.21 -14.79
N ALA A 93 -9.71 -8.99 -13.58
CA ALA A 93 -9.09 -9.53 -12.36
C ALA A 93 -9.64 -10.93 -12.01
N PRO A 94 -8.79 -11.94 -11.75
CA PRO A 94 -9.24 -13.28 -11.38
C PRO A 94 -9.82 -13.35 -9.97
N ASP A 95 -11.05 -13.84 -9.85
CA ASP A 95 -11.87 -13.94 -8.61
C ASP A 95 -11.24 -14.74 -7.45
N LYS A 96 -10.14 -15.48 -7.67
CA LYS A 96 -9.66 -16.54 -6.75
C LYS A 96 -8.63 -16.11 -5.71
N TYR A 97 -8.06 -14.90 -5.78
CA TYR A 97 -6.92 -14.52 -4.92
C TYR A 97 -7.26 -13.40 -3.95
N GLY A 98 -8.03 -13.67 -2.89
CA GLY A 98 -8.28 -12.69 -1.81
C GLY A 98 -8.68 -11.29 -2.31
N ALA A 99 -9.31 -11.24 -3.49
CA ALA A 99 -9.27 -10.09 -4.39
C ALA A 99 -9.94 -8.86 -3.77
N ASP A 100 -10.89 -9.09 -2.86
CA ASP A 100 -11.54 -8.06 -2.07
C ASP A 100 -10.53 -7.02 -1.56
N ASN A 101 -9.48 -7.41 -0.81
CA ASN A 101 -8.59 -6.41 -0.20
C ASN A 101 -7.66 -5.72 -1.20
N SER A 102 -7.12 -6.45 -2.17
CA SER A 102 -6.25 -5.90 -3.22
C SER A 102 -6.99 -4.87 -4.07
N LEU A 103 -8.23 -5.18 -4.45
CA LEU A 103 -9.07 -4.31 -5.27
C LEU A 103 -9.56 -3.11 -4.47
N LEU A 104 -9.92 -3.32 -3.20
CA LEU A 104 -10.25 -2.24 -2.28
C LEU A 104 -9.07 -1.27 -2.16
N PHE A 105 -7.85 -1.79 -2.00
CA PHE A 105 -6.64 -1.01 -1.93
C PHE A 105 -6.42 -0.21 -3.21
N ALA A 106 -6.40 -0.89 -4.37
CA ALA A 106 -6.17 -0.26 -5.67
C ALA A 106 -7.20 0.83 -5.96
N ALA A 107 -8.50 0.57 -5.74
CA ALA A 107 -9.55 1.55 -5.96
C ALA A 107 -9.41 2.77 -5.03
N GLY A 108 -9.08 2.54 -3.75
CA GLY A 108 -8.81 3.62 -2.81
C GLY A 108 -7.60 4.47 -3.20
N ALA A 109 -6.54 3.83 -3.67
CA ALA A 109 -5.33 4.49 -4.11
C ALA A 109 -5.53 5.29 -5.41
N ILE A 110 -6.23 4.73 -6.40
CA ILE A 110 -6.54 5.41 -7.67
C ILE A 110 -7.42 6.65 -7.46
N TRP A 111 -8.27 6.68 -6.44
CA TRP A 111 -9.16 7.81 -6.19
C TRP A 111 -8.69 8.76 -5.09
N SER A 112 -7.55 8.48 -4.46
CA SER A 112 -6.94 9.37 -3.47
C SER A 112 -5.88 10.24 -4.13
N PRO A 113 -6.08 11.57 -4.24
CA PRO A 113 -5.04 12.47 -4.76
C PRO A 113 -3.73 12.34 -4.00
N GLN A 114 -3.81 12.24 -2.66
CA GLN A 114 -2.65 12.11 -1.78
C GLN A 114 -1.85 10.83 -2.05
N LEU A 115 -2.53 9.68 -2.21
CA LEU A 115 -1.81 8.43 -2.47
C LEU A 115 -1.31 8.37 -3.93
N ARG A 116 -1.99 9.03 -4.88
CA ARG A 116 -1.49 9.16 -6.26
C ARG A 116 -0.24 10.01 -6.33
N GLU A 117 -0.21 11.13 -5.61
CA GLU A 117 0.96 12.00 -5.51
C GLU A 117 2.12 11.25 -4.85
N GLU A 118 1.87 10.56 -3.74
CA GLU A 118 2.90 9.81 -3.05
C GLU A 118 3.40 8.61 -3.88
N PHE A 119 2.51 7.95 -4.63
CA PHE A 119 2.90 6.90 -5.57
C PHE A 119 3.75 7.47 -6.70
N ARG A 120 3.31 8.54 -7.37
CA ARG A 120 4.06 9.16 -8.48
C ARG A 120 5.42 9.70 -8.04
N GLY A 121 5.51 10.25 -6.83
CA GLY A 121 6.73 10.82 -6.28
C GLY A 121 7.66 9.82 -5.59
N ALA A 122 7.32 8.53 -5.58
CA ALA A 122 8.21 7.48 -5.10
C ALA A 122 9.22 7.10 -6.19
N ASP A 123 10.43 6.77 -5.78
CA ASP A 123 11.44 6.17 -6.68
C ASP A 123 11.16 4.67 -6.83
N LEU A 124 10.71 4.03 -5.74
CA LEU A 124 10.40 2.60 -5.69
C LEU A 124 9.12 2.34 -4.89
N VAL A 125 8.28 1.42 -5.38
CA VAL A 125 7.13 0.90 -4.63
C VAL A 125 7.35 -0.56 -4.28
N ILE A 126 7.22 -0.92 -3.00
CA ILE A 126 7.41 -2.28 -2.50
C ILE A 126 6.09 -2.85 -1.98
N CYS A 127 5.66 -3.97 -2.54
CA CYS A 127 4.50 -4.71 -2.06
C CYS A 127 4.93 -5.68 -0.95
N LEU A 128 4.42 -5.49 0.28
CA LEU A 128 4.81 -6.29 1.45
C LEU A 128 3.97 -7.57 1.62
N ASP A 129 2.84 -7.68 0.92
CA ASP A 129 2.02 -8.88 0.91
C ASP A 129 1.39 -9.17 -0.46
N LEU A 130 0.98 -10.42 -0.66
CA LEU A 130 0.43 -10.91 -1.92
C LEU A 130 -0.79 -10.10 -2.40
N ALA A 131 -1.60 -9.57 -1.49
CA ALA A 131 -2.74 -8.76 -1.87
C ALA A 131 -2.27 -7.42 -2.47
N THR A 132 -1.25 -6.81 -1.87
CA THR A 132 -0.67 -5.57 -2.42
C THR A 132 0.09 -5.75 -3.72
N THR A 133 0.60 -6.95 -4.04
CA THR A 133 1.19 -7.24 -5.36
C THR A 133 0.22 -6.89 -6.50
N TRP A 134 -1.03 -7.36 -6.39
CA TRP A 134 -2.07 -7.06 -7.38
C TRP A 134 -2.48 -5.59 -7.37
N ALA A 135 -2.55 -4.98 -6.19
CA ALA A 135 -2.87 -3.57 -6.07
C ALA A 135 -1.79 -2.69 -6.73
N GLY A 136 -0.51 -2.99 -6.46
CA GLY A 136 0.64 -2.35 -7.07
C GLY A 136 0.64 -2.50 -8.59
N TRP A 137 0.38 -3.70 -9.11
CA TRP A 137 0.24 -3.92 -10.56
C TRP A 137 -0.87 -3.05 -11.18
N HIS A 138 -2.03 -2.96 -10.52
CA HIS A 138 -3.12 -2.11 -11.01
C HIS A 138 -2.82 -0.61 -10.97
N LEU A 139 -2.01 -0.17 -10.00
CA LEU A 139 -1.58 1.22 -9.86
C LEU A 139 -0.53 1.57 -10.91
N ALA A 140 0.48 0.72 -11.12
CA ALA A 140 1.53 0.90 -12.13
C ALA A 140 0.95 1.09 -13.54
N ARG A 141 -0.15 0.39 -13.86
CA ARG A 141 -0.82 0.52 -15.16
C ARG A 141 -1.60 1.81 -15.38
N ARG A 142 -1.79 2.63 -14.33
CA ARG A 142 -2.69 3.80 -14.34
C ARG A 142 -2.03 5.09 -13.89
N ILE A 143 -0.90 4.98 -13.19
CA ILE A 143 -0.18 6.11 -12.65
C ILE A 143 1.27 5.93 -13.11
N GLU A 144 1.71 6.81 -14.01
CA GLU A 144 3.11 6.95 -14.37
C GLU A 144 3.91 7.43 -13.15
N GLY A 145 5.14 6.95 -13.01
CA GLY A 145 6.05 7.36 -11.92
C GLY A 145 7.01 6.23 -11.53
N PRO A 146 6.69 5.42 -10.51
CA PRO A 146 7.66 4.53 -9.88
C PRO A 146 7.76 3.15 -10.55
N GLU A 147 8.92 2.54 -10.42
CA GLU A 147 9.05 1.10 -10.57
C GLU A 147 8.36 0.40 -9.39
N VAL A 148 7.53 -0.60 -9.71
CA VAL A 148 6.80 -1.38 -8.71
C VAL A 148 7.41 -2.75 -8.58
N VAL A 149 7.82 -3.09 -7.37
CA VAL A 149 8.40 -4.39 -7.04
C VAL A 149 7.47 -5.18 -6.13
N PHE A 150 7.30 -6.44 -6.48
CA PHE A 150 6.28 -7.30 -5.89
C PHE A 150 6.75 -8.09 -4.66
N SER A 151 8.00 -7.89 -4.22
CA SER A 151 8.56 -8.49 -3.02
C SER A 151 9.76 -7.69 -2.49
N VAL A 152 10.06 -7.86 -1.20
CA VAL A 152 11.25 -7.25 -0.58
C VAL A 152 12.54 -7.77 -1.22
N ALA A 153 12.62 -9.08 -1.50
CA ALA A 153 13.77 -9.66 -2.19
C ALA A 153 13.98 -9.05 -3.60
N GLY A 154 12.89 -8.78 -4.32
CA GLY A 154 12.96 -8.06 -5.58
C GLY A 154 13.48 -6.63 -5.39
N ALA A 155 13.07 -5.96 -4.30
CA ALA A 155 13.50 -4.60 -4.00
C ALA A 155 15.01 -4.55 -3.72
N VAL A 156 15.56 -5.50 -2.95
CA VAL A 156 17.01 -5.62 -2.72
C VAL A 156 17.76 -5.72 -4.04
N ARG A 157 17.35 -6.63 -4.93
CA ARG A 157 17.97 -6.81 -6.24
C ARG A 157 17.92 -5.53 -7.06
N LYS A 158 16.75 -4.90 -7.12
CA LYS A 158 16.55 -3.71 -7.92
C LYS A 158 17.37 -2.52 -7.42
N LEU A 159 17.50 -2.39 -6.11
CA LEU A 159 18.31 -1.34 -5.52
C LEU A 159 19.80 -1.56 -5.76
N ALA A 160 20.27 -2.81 -5.71
CA ALA A 160 21.64 -3.13 -6.11
C ALA A 160 21.89 -2.79 -7.59
N GLU A 161 20.92 -3.00 -8.49
CA GLU A 161 21.02 -2.58 -9.90
C GLU A 161 21.11 -1.06 -10.04
N LEU A 162 20.33 -0.29 -9.26
CA LEU A 162 20.36 1.18 -9.29
C LEU A 162 21.65 1.75 -8.72
N GLU A 163 22.20 1.14 -7.66
CA GLU A 163 23.50 1.52 -7.08
C GLU A 163 24.66 1.22 -8.02
N ALA A 164 24.61 0.11 -8.76
CA ALA A 164 25.64 -0.23 -9.74
C ALA A 164 25.61 0.68 -10.99
N ALA A 165 24.50 1.36 -11.24
CA ALA A 165 24.33 2.26 -12.39
C ALA A 165 24.65 3.73 -12.08
N ALA A 166 24.89 4.08 -10.80
CA ALA A 166 25.20 5.42 -10.32
C ALA A 166 26.72 5.62 -10.17
#